data_AF-A0A7Y5SHP3-F1
#
_entry.id   AF-A0A7Y5SHP3-F1
#
_cell.length_a   1.000
_cell.length_b   1.000
_cell.length_c   1.000
_cell.angle_alpha   90.00
_cell.angle_beta   90.00
_cell.angle_gamma   90.00
#
_symmetry.space_group_name_H-M   'P 1'
#
loop_
_entity.id
_entity.type
_entity.pdbx_description
1 polymer ?
#
loop_
_entity_poly.entity_id
_entity_poly.type
_entity_poly.pdbx_seq_one_letter_code
_entity_poly.pdbx_strand_id
1 'polypeptide(L)'
;MKFFLSRYVVSVALTVSLGTLLCAARGEETKSLEDFPSTPHFWYRPQPPGPYIDCQRSNRAFGYLEGKVLLSEDNARTWPHSAAFPDAKKITFSHILKNGNILFATGANLYLSTDNLKSYKPITVKDAKGRDYLPHTPKAPENPGWYFHTLPGIVSWDIGGKEIMVWGNYCNVIGGATPVNIYYSTDSGQTVKLAYTFGRNPNFSDTGSGGGGKGGNLLGNPDNPIIARHLHGVSYNPAENAFYACTGDGDRPEGKECHWLRGTYDAANDQWQWKVIVTASLNTRYKCGGIRFVDGKCYWISDANGPKPYDRGIFCCDPADIPNPEKHTMLFNPGVESGNMIIQDGVMLASHCAPASPMKNGIIVSTDMGKTWAQYDLAEFGPRSGTRFHEKNSEGWFRLDLRTGWVTQADVMFIKPKPAAAARNN
;
A
#
# COMPACT_ATOMS: atom_id res chain seq x y z
N MET A 1 -76.86 -24.28 0.05
CA MET A 1 -77.27 -24.90 -1.22
C MET A 1 -76.09 -25.69 -1.77
N LYS A 2 -76.25 -27.02 -1.86
CA LYS A 2 -75.38 -28.07 -2.45
C LYS A 2 -73.93 -28.25 -1.95
N PHE A 3 -73.74 -29.47 -1.42
CA PHE A 3 -72.52 -30.19 -1.13
C PHE A 3 -71.91 -30.86 -2.39
N PHE A 4 -70.63 -31.26 -2.24
CA PHE A 4 -70.03 -32.60 -2.53
C PHE A 4 -69.16 -32.87 -3.78
N LEU A 5 -68.00 -33.50 -3.47
CA LEU A 5 -67.15 -34.49 -4.20
C LEU A 5 -66.31 -33.97 -5.39
N SER A 6 -65.06 -34.40 -5.66
CA SER A 6 -64.37 -35.67 -5.37
C SER A 6 -62.83 -35.52 -5.43
N ARG A 7 -62.14 -36.47 -4.76
CA ARG A 7 -60.70 -36.75 -4.70
C ARG A 7 -60.07 -37.10 -6.05
N TYR A 8 -58.76 -36.90 -6.22
CA TYR A 8 -57.77 -37.97 -6.50
C TYR A 8 -56.34 -37.52 -6.17
N VAL A 9 -55.58 -38.46 -5.63
CA VAL A 9 -54.18 -38.41 -5.21
C VAL A 9 -53.27 -38.63 -6.42
N VAL A 10 -52.18 -37.88 -6.53
CA VAL A 10 -50.99 -38.30 -7.28
C VAL A 10 -49.74 -37.94 -6.48
N SER A 11 -48.97 -38.97 -6.11
CA SER A 11 -47.64 -38.89 -5.52
C SER A 11 -46.68 -38.12 -6.41
N VAL A 12 -45.91 -37.18 -5.82
CA VAL A 12 -44.69 -36.68 -6.45
C VAL A 12 -43.51 -37.20 -5.64
N ALA A 13 -42.73 -38.07 -6.26
CA ALA A 13 -41.48 -38.58 -5.74
C ALA A 13 -40.45 -37.45 -5.65
N LEU A 14 -39.85 -37.27 -4.47
CA LEU A 14 -38.68 -36.43 -4.27
C LEU A 14 -37.43 -37.20 -4.71
N THR A 15 -36.97 -36.94 -5.93
CA THR A 15 -35.66 -37.38 -6.39
C THR A 15 -34.61 -36.41 -5.84
N VAL A 16 -33.82 -36.87 -4.86
CA VAL A 16 -32.63 -36.16 -4.41
C VAL A 16 -31.55 -36.34 -5.48
N SER A 17 -31.32 -35.32 -6.30
CA SER A 17 -30.10 -35.23 -7.11
C SER A 17 -29.04 -34.46 -6.34
N LEU A 18 -28.09 -35.18 -5.72
CA LEU A 18 -26.78 -34.63 -5.39
C LEU A 18 -26.08 -34.26 -6.71
N GLY A 19 -26.29 -33.03 -7.15
CA GLY A 19 -25.50 -32.42 -8.21
C GLY A 19 -24.31 -31.71 -7.59
N THR A 20 -23.14 -32.35 -7.63
CA THR A 20 -21.84 -31.72 -7.47
C THR A 20 -21.76 -30.54 -8.46
N LEU A 21 -21.86 -29.31 -7.97
CA LEU A 21 -21.49 -28.12 -8.74
C LEU A 21 -19.96 -28.11 -8.89
N LEU A 22 -19.47 -28.83 -9.90
CA LEU A 22 -18.18 -28.53 -10.51
C LEU A 22 -18.34 -27.19 -11.23
N CYS A 23 -17.97 -26.10 -10.56
CA CYS A 23 -17.68 -24.83 -11.22
C CYS A 23 -16.41 -25.00 -12.07
N ALA A 24 -16.54 -25.66 -13.21
CA ALA A 24 -15.59 -25.53 -14.30
C ALA A 24 -15.88 -24.20 -14.99
N ALA A 25 -15.23 -23.13 -14.55
CA ALA A 25 -15.11 -21.93 -15.35
C ALA A 25 -14.35 -22.32 -16.62
N ARG A 26 -15.06 -22.43 -17.74
CA ARG A 26 -14.45 -22.45 -19.08
C ARG A 26 -13.56 -21.21 -19.18
N GLY A 27 -12.30 -21.43 -19.58
CA GLY A 27 -11.28 -20.38 -19.67
C GLY A 27 -11.81 -19.16 -20.41
N GLU A 28 -11.66 -18.00 -19.79
CA GLU A 28 -11.76 -16.73 -20.51
C GLU A 28 -10.81 -16.80 -21.72
N GLU A 29 -11.35 -16.52 -22.90
CA GLU A 29 -10.53 -16.19 -24.07
C GLU A 29 -9.47 -15.16 -23.63
N THR A 30 -8.21 -15.47 -23.92
CA THR A 30 -7.10 -14.57 -23.63
C THR A 30 -7.27 -13.35 -24.51
N LYS A 31 -7.88 -12.29 -23.96
CA LYS A 31 -7.92 -10.98 -24.63
C LYS A 31 -6.52 -10.61 -25.10
N SER A 32 -6.40 -10.25 -26.37
CA SER A 32 -5.17 -9.67 -26.89
C SER A 32 -4.86 -8.39 -26.12
N LEU A 33 -3.58 -8.01 -26.02
CA LEU A 33 -3.24 -6.70 -25.45
C LEU A 33 -3.89 -5.54 -26.20
N GLU A 34 -4.17 -5.75 -27.49
CA GLU A 34 -4.84 -4.79 -28.36
C GLU A 34 -6.31 -4.54 -27.98
N ASP A 35 -6.92 -5.45 -27.23
CA ASP A 35 -8.31 -5.31 -26.75
C ASP A 35 -8.43 -4.43 -25.51
N PHE A 36 -7.30 -4.06 -24.88
CA PHE A 36 -7.28 -3.17 -23.74
C PHE A 36 -7.15 -1.70 -24.17
N PRO A 37 -7.85 -0.78 -23.47
CA PRO A 37 -7.55 0.65 -23.55
C PRO A 37 -6.04 0.91 -23.41
N SER A 38 -5.53 1.86 -24.18
CA SER A 38 -4.11 2.17 -24.17
C SER A 38 -3.81 3.63 -24.46
N THR A 39 -2.67 4.07 -23.94
CA THR A 39 -2.02 5.34 -24.28
C THR A 39 -0.81 5.02 -25.16
N PRO A 40 -0.09 6.02 -25.70
CA PRO A 40 1.21 5.78 -26.33
C PRO A 40 2.22 5.03 -25.44
N HIS A 41 2.10 5.07 -24.11
CA HIS A 41 3.10 4.52 -23.18
C HIS A 41 2.68 3.22 -22.48
N PHE A 42 1.39 2.89 -22.40
CA PHE A 42 0.94 1.71 -21.66
C PHE A 42 -0.46 1.24 -22.08
N TRP A 43 -0.74 -0.03 -21.82
CA TRP A 43 -2.09 -0.58 -21.73
C TRP A 43 -2.60 -0.48 -20.29
N TYR A 44 -3.90 -0.36 -20.11
CA TYR A 44 -4.51 -0.33 -18.78
C TYR A 44 -5.89 -0.99 -18.76
N ARG A 45 -6.31 -1.43 -17.58
CA ARG A 45 -7.63 -2.03 -17.37
C ARG A 45 -8.05 -1.92 -15.89
N PRO A 46 -9.36 -1.91 -15.58
CA PRO A 46 -9.81 -2.21 -14.23
C PRO A 46 -9.44 -3.66 -13.86
N GLN A 47 -9.49 -3.98 -12.58
CA GLN A 47 -9.45 -5.38 -12.16
C GLN A 47 -10.57 -6.21 -12.82
N PRO A 48 -10.37 -7.53 -13.01
CA PRO A 48 -11.46 -8.42 -13.41
C PRO A 48 -12.64 -8.36 -12.42
N PRO A 49 -13.88 -8.65 -12.87
CA PRO A 49 -15.01 -8.84 -11.97
C PRO A 49 -14.69 -9.93 -10.92
N GLY A 50 -15.05 -9.69 -9.66
CA GLY A 50 -14.79 -10.64 -8.59
C GLY A 50 -14.29 -9.95 -7.30
N PRO A 51 -13.43 -10.63 -6.52
CA PRO A 51 -12.85 -10.08 -5.30
C PRO A 51 -12.10 -8.77 -5.54
N TYR A 52 -12.15 -7.85 -4.58
CA TYR A 52 -11.26 -6.69 -4.56
C TYR A 52 -9.82 -7.17 -4.39
N ILE A 53 -8.92 -6.85 -5.31
CA ILE A 53 -7.52 -7.32 -5.29
C ILE A 53 -6.67 -6.34 -4.46
N ASP A 54 -6.37 -6.69 -3.21
CA ASP A 54 -5.64 -5.81 -2.28
C ASP A 54 -4.12 -5.83 -2.51
N CYS A 55 -3.54 -6.99 -2.82
CA CYS A 55 -2.14 -7.09 -3.24
C CYS A 55 -1.91 -8.22 -4.24
N GLN A 56 -0.75 -8.16 -4.90
CA GLN A 56 -0.29 -9.20 -5.83
C GLN A 56 1.20 -9.45 -5.70
N ARG A 57 1.63 -10.63 -6.16
CA ARG A 57 3.03 -10.98 -6.35
C ARG A 57 3.16 -12.12 -7.36
N SER A 58 3.98 -11.93 -8.39
CA SER A 58 4.14 -12.95 -9.45
C SER A 58 2.78 -13.38 -10.01
N ASN A 59 2.43 -14.66 -9.99
CA ASN A 59 1.12 -15.16 -10.41
C ASN A 59 0.05 -15.13 -9.32
N ARG A 60 0.38 -14.71 -8.09
CA ARG A 60 -0.53 -14.77 -6.95
C ARG A 60 -1.20 -13.43 -6.69
N ALA A 61 -2.45 -13.47 -6.23
CA ALA A 61 -3.19 -12.30 -5.80
C ALA A 61 -3.97 -12.61 -4.53
N PHE A 62 -3.93 -11.68 -3.57
CA PHE A 62 -4.74 -11.72 -2.37
C PHE A 62 -5.86 -10.70 -2.52
N GLY A 63 -7.08 -11.14 -2.26
CA GLY A 63 -8.26 -10.30 -2.38
C GLY A 63 -9.34 -10.67 -1.39
N TYR A 64 -10.42 -9.91 -1.41
CA TYR A 64 -11.52 -10.14 -0.50
C TYR A 64 -12.89 -9.88 -1.11
N LEU A 65 -13.89 -10.50 -0.51
CA LEU A 65 -15.31 -10.26 -0.69
C LEU A 65 -15.93 -10.08 0.70
N GLU A 66 -17.22 -9.78 0.76
CA GLU A 66 -17.92 -9.72 2.03
C GLU A 66 -17.78 -11.03 2.83
N GLY A 67 -17.27 -10.93 4.06
CA GLY A 67 -17.12 -12.05 4.99
C GLY A 67 -16.03 -13.06 4.64
N LYS A 68 -15.17 -12.84 3.64
CA LYS A 68 -14.11 -13.78 3.28
C LYS A 68 -12.88 -13.14 2.61
N VAL A 69 -11.73 -13.75 2.86
CA VAL A 69 -10.48 -13.51 2.13
C VAL A 69 -10.24 -14.63 1.14
N LEU A 70 -9.60 -14.31 0.02
CA LEU A 70 -9.36 -15.24 -1.09
C LEU A 70 -7.92 -15.10 -1.59
N LEU A 71 -7.40 -16.20 -2.11
CA LEU A 71 -6.09 -16.27 -2.75
C LEU A 71 -6.23 -16.91 -4.14
N SER A 72 -5.67 -16.23 -5.12
CA SER A 72 -5.48 -16.70 -6.49
C SER A 72 -4.02 -17.07 -6.73
N GLU A 73 -3.80 -18.00 -7.65
CA GLU A 73 -2.48 -18.48 -8.09
C GLU A 73 -2.29 -18.40 -9.62
N ASP A 74 -3.18 -17.67 -10.32
CA ASP A 74 -3.24 -17.60 -11.78
C ASP A 74 -3.53 -16.19 -12.32
N ASN A 75 -2.94 -15.18 -11.68
CA ASN A 75 -3.12 -13.75 -11.97
C ASN A 75 -4.57 -13.28 -11.79
N ALA A 76 -5.23 -13.74 -10.70
CA ALA A 76 -6.60 -13.39 -10.31
C ALA A 76 -7.69 -13.86 -11.28
N ARG A 77 -7.44 -14.92 -12.08
CA ARG A 77 -8.46 -15.54 -12.93
C ARG A 77 -9.38 -16.46 -12.14
N THR A 78 -8.79 -17.27 -11.26
CA THR A 78 -9.52 -18.16 -10.35
C THR A 78 -9.09 -17.93 -8.90
N TRP A 79 -9.98 -18.29 -7.98
CA TRP A 79 -9.81 -18.08 -6.53
C TRP A 79 -10.03 -19.40 -5.79
N PRO A 80 -9.14 -20.39 -5.94
CA PRO A 80 -9.32 -21.73 -5.40
C PRO A 80 -9.26 -21.80 -3.87
N HIS A 81 -8.68 -20.79 -3.23
CA HIS A 81 -8.49 -20.77 -1.78
C HIS A 81 -9.28 -19.64 -1.12
N SER A 82 -9.85 -19.91 0.05
CA SER A 82 -10.58 -18.92 0.83
C SER A 82 -10.68 -19.28 2.31
N ALA A 83 -10.74 -18.26 3.16
CA ALA A 83 -11.11 -18.38 4.57
C ALA A 83 -12.23 -17.39 4.92
N ALA A 84 -13.14 -17.81 5.81
CA ALA A 84 -14.12 -16.90 6.39
C ALA A 84 -13.39 -15.83 7.21
N PHE A 85 -13.73 -14.57 6.97
CA PHE A 85 -13.14 -13.42 7.64
C PHE A 85 -14.16 -12.26 7.67
N PRO A 86 -14.93 -12.12 8.77
CA PRO A 86 -16.02 -11.15 8.85
C PRO A 86 -15.60 -9.69 8.56
N ASP A 87 -14.38 -9.32 8.95
CA ASP A 87 -13.85 -7.97 8.81
C ASP A 87 -13.15 -7.70 7.46
N ALA A 88 -13.40 -8.50 6.42
CA ALA A 88 -12.66 -8.41 5.16
C ALA A 88 -12.72 -7.03 4.48
N LYS A 89 -13.85 -6.32 4.57
CA LYS A 89 -14.00 -4.94 4.05
C LYS A 89 -13.22 -3.88 4.85
N LYS A 90 -12.58 -4.26 5.97
CA LYS A 90 -11.74 -3.39 6.79
C LYS A 90 -10.25 -3.63 6.58
N ILE A 91 -9.86 -4.41 5.57
CA ILE A 91 -8.45 -4.70 5.29
C ILE A 91 -7.75 -3.43 4.82
N THR A 92 -6.75 -3.00 5.58
CA THR A 92 -5.95 -1.79 5.31
C THR A 92 -4.54 -2.11 4.84
N PHE A 93 -4.10 -3.36 4.98
CA PHE A 93 -2.78 -3.83 4.61
C PHE A 93 -2.83 -5.33 4.27
N SER A 94 -2.10 -5.71 3.23
CA SER A 94 -1.77 -7.10 2.93
C SER A 94 -0.48 -7.21 2.13
N HIS A 95 0.17 -8.36 2.24
CA HIS A 95 1.38 -8.68 1.50
C HIS A 95 1.54 -10.20 1.34
N ILE A 96 1.92 -10.63 0.13
CA ILE A 96 2.28 -12.03 -0.17
C ILE A 96 3.80 -12.15 -0.13
N LEU A 97 4.31 -12.95 0.79
CA LEU A 97 5.75 -13.20 0.94
C LEU A 97 6.26 -14.20 -0.11
N LYS A 98 7.58 -14.22 -0.32
CA LYS A 98 8.28 -15.06 -1.31
C LYS A 98 8.03 -16.54 -1.08
N ASN A 99 7.96 -16.95 0.19
CA ASN A 99 7.67 -18.33 0.58
C ASN A 99 6.18 -18.70 0.46
N GLY A 100 5.33 -17.75 0.06
CA GLY A 100 3.90 -17.94 -0.12
C GLY A 100 3.04 -17.61 1.09
N ASN A 101 3.64 -17.25 2.23
CA ASN A 101 2.88 -16.74 3.38
C ASN A 101 2.13 -15.45 3.02
N ILE A 102 1.03 -15.21 3.72
CA ILE A 102 0.20 -14.03 3.53
C ILE A 102 0.04 -13.32 4.86
N LEU A 103 0.54 -12.09 4.94
CA LEU A 103 0.38 -11.21 6.08
C LEU A 103 -0.68 -10.17 5.73
N PHE A 104 -1.71 -9.99 6.55
CA PHE A 104 -2.78 -9.02 6.31
C PHE A 104 -3.36 -8.48 7.61
N ALA A 105 -4.00 -7.32 7.56
CA ALA A 105 -4.41 -6.60 8.76
C ALA A 105 -5.73 -5.84 8.61
N THR A 106 -6.44 -5.71 9.73
CA THR A 106 -7.61 -4.85 9.89
C THR A 106 -7.46 -4.00 11.14
N GLY A 107 -7.43 -2.66 10.97
CA GLY A 107 -7.30 -1.71 12.08
C GLY A 107 -6.05 -1.99 12.94
N ALA A 108 -6.27 -2.52 14.14
CA ALA A 108 -5.24 -2.84 15.12
C ALA A 108 -4.75 -4.31 15.10
N ASN A 109 -5.38 -5.17 14.29
CA ASN A 109 -5.10 -6.60 14.28
C ASN A 109 -4.29 -7.01 13.05
N LEU A 110 -3.33 -7.92 13.26
CA LEU A 110 -2.47 -8.48 12.23
C LEU A 110 -2.65 -10.00 12.18
N TYR A 111 -2.66 -10.57 10.98
CA TYR A 111 -2.93 -11.98 10.74
C TYR A 111 -1.93 -12.57 9.76
N LEU A 112 -1.55 -13.82 10.00
CA LEU A 112 -0.69 -14.60 9.11
C LEU A 112 -1.40 -15.87 8.67
N SER A 113 -1.41 -16.12 7.37
CA SER A 113 -1.66 -17.46 6.82
C SER A 113 -0.37 -18.03 6.25
N THR A 114 -0.16 -19.32 6.49
CA THR A 114 1.02 -20.09 6.03
C THR A 114 0.60 -21.33 5.23
N ASP A 115 -0.68 -21.45 4.90
CA ASP A 115 -1.32 -22.64 4.34
C ASP A 115 -2.29 -22.27 3.21
N ASN A 116 -1.94 -21.23 2.44
CA ASN A 116 -2.72 -20.73 1.31
C ASN A 116 -4.16 -20.34 1.71
N LEU A 117 -4.35 -19.67 2.84
CA LEU A 117 -5.67 -19.29 3.38
C LEU A 117 -6.59 -20.49 3.69
N LYS A 118 -6.06 -21.68 3.95
CA LYS A 118 -6.87 -22.72 4.62
C LYS A 118 -7.17 -22.29 6.06
N SER A 119 -6.23 -21.61 6.71
CA SER A 119 -6.42 -20.96 8.00
C SER A 119 -5.56 -19.69 8.11
N TYR A 120 -5.77 -18.94 9.18
CA TYR A 120 -4.91 -17.84 9.56
C TYR A 120 -4.85 -17.75 11.09
N LYS A 121 -3.77 -17.17 11.61
CA LYS A 121 -3.59 -16.91 13.04
C LYS A 121 -3.34 -15.42 13.28
N PRO A 122 -3.78 -14.85 14.42
CA PRO A 122 -3.37 -13.51 14.82
C PRO A 122 -1.87 -13.47 15.12
N ILE A 123 -1.25 -12.31 14.91
CA ILE A 123 0.14 -12.01 15.23
C ILE A 123 0.18 -10.88 16.26
N THR A 124 0.76 -11.17 17.41
CA THR A 124 1.11 -10.15 18.41
C THR A 124 2.46 -9.55 18.05
N VAL A 125 2.48 -8.25 17.74
CA VAL A 125 3.72 -7.51 17.48
C VAL A 125 4.60 -7.53 18.73
N LYS A 126 5.92 -7.54 18.56
CA LYS A 126 6.88 -7.38 19.65
C LYS A 126 7.50 -6.00 19.66
N ASP A 127 7.77 -5.46 20.84
CA ASP A 127 8.61 -4.27 20.99
C ASP A 127 10.09 -4.58 20.70
N ALA A 128 10.94 -3.55 20.71
CA ALA A 128 12.38 -3.69 20.49
C ALA A 128 13.10 -4.57 21.54
N LYS A 129 12.45 -4.89 22.67
CA LYS A 129 12.97 -5.77 23.72
C LYS A 129 12.36 -7.18 23.64
N GLY A 130 11.57 -7.47 22.60
CA GLY A 130 10.92 -8.77 22.38
C GLY A 130 9.65 -9.00 23.22
N ARG A 131 9.15 -7.99 23.94
CA ARG A 131 7.91 -8.10 24.73
C ARG A 131 6.70 -7.88 23.84
N ASP A 132 5.54 -8.36 24.24
CA ASP A 132 4.29 -8.09 23.52
C ASP A 132 4.02 -6.59 23.44
N TYR A 133 3.83 -6.10 22.23
CA TYR A 133 3.35 -4.78 21.92
C TYR A 133 1.87 -4.87 21.59
N LEU A 134 1.04 -4.43 22.54
CA LEU A 134 -0.40 -4.47 22.42
C LEU A 134 -0.93 -3.11 21.93
N PRO A 135 -1.91 -3.11 21.01
CA PRO A 135 -2.68 -1.92 20.71
C PRO A 135 -3.29 -1.29 21.97
N HIS A 136 -3.42 0.04 21.98
CA HIS A 136 -4.20 0.73 22.99
C HIS A 136 -5.68 0.31 22.91
N THR A 137 -6.38 0.38 24.05
CA THR A 137 -7.85 0.31 24.08
C THR A 137 -8.40 1.64 23.57
N PRO A 138 -9.07 1.68 22.40
CA PRO A 138 -9.56 2.94 21.85
C PRO A 138 -10.73 3.48 22.67
N LYS A 139 -10.85 4.80 22.78
CA LYS A 139 -12.04 5.45 23.36
C LYS A 139 -13.33 5.11 22.60
N ALA A 140 -13.21 4.89 21.29
CA ALA A 140 -14.30 4.54 20.39
C ALA A 140 -13.92 3.25 19.62
N PRO A 141 -14.59 2.10 19.89
CA PRO A 141 -14.23 0.82 19.27
C PRO A 141 -14.27 0.80 17.73
N GLU A 142 -15.09 1.65 17.12
CA GLU A 142 -15.19 1.84 15.67
C GLU A 142 -13.99 2.58 15.07
N ASN A 143 -13.20 3.27 15.91
CA ASN A 143 -11.99 4.01 15.55
C ASN A 143 -10.76 3.44 16.29
N PRO A 144 -10.40 2.16 16.08
CA PRO A 144 -9.32 1.50 16.82
C PRO A 144 -7.91 1.98 16.44
N GLY A 145 -7.81 2.80 15.40
CA GLY A 145 -6.57 3.19 14.78
C GLY A 145 -6.15 2.26 13.64
N TRP A 146 -5.32 2.78 12.74
CA TRP A 146 -4.69 2.01 11.67
C TRP A 146 -3.24 1.72 12.05
N TYR A 147 -3.04 0.58 12.73
CA TYR A 147 -1.69 0.12 13.08
C TYR A 147 -0.93 -0.37 11.86
N PHE A 148 -1.65 -0.84 10.85
CA PHE A 148 -1.08 -1.41 9.64
C PHE A 148 -1.82 -0.85 8.42
N HIS A 149 -1.22 0.15 7.78
CA HIS A 149 -1.70 0.72 6.52
C HIS A 149 -0.51 1.29 5.77
N THR A 150 -0.32 0.95 4.50
CA THR A 150 0.82 1.44 3.71
C THR A 150 0.34 2.22 2.52
N LEU A 151 1.00 3.35 2.22
CA LEU A 151 0.90 3.99 0.92
C LEU A 151 1.70 3.26 -0.17
N PRO A 152 2.93 2.75 0.08
CA PRO A 152 3.63 1.95 -0.91
C PRO A 152 3.07 0.52 -0.99
N GLY A 153 3.16 -0.10 -2.16
CA GLY A 153 2.90 -1.53 -2.36
C GLY A 153 4.14 -2.41 -2.22
N ILE A 154 5.34 -1.82 -2.29
CA ILE A 154 6.60 -2.52 -1.98
C ILE A 154 7.01 -2.25 -0.54
N VAL A 155 7.15 -3.31 0.23
CA VAL A 155 7.48 -3.29 1.66
C VAL A 155 8.42 -4.42 2.08
N SER A 156 8.99 -5.14 1.12
CA SER A 156 9.84 -6.30 1.34
C SER A 156 10.97 -6.35 0.32
N TRP A 157 12.12 -6.85 0.73
CA TRP A 157 13.32 -6.95 -0.11
C TRP A 157 14.08 -8.23 0.21
N ASP A 158 14.76 -8.81 -0.80
CA ASP A 158 15.71 -9.90 -0.60
C ASP A 158 17.06 -9.32 -0.20
N ILE A 159 17.50 -9.63 1.02
CA ILE A 159 18.72 -9.10 1.64
C ILE A 159 19.52 -10.30 2.15
N GLY A 160 20.67 -10.55 1.53
CA GLY A 160 21.53 -11.69 1.89
C GLY A 160 20.86 -13.05 1.73
N GLY A 161 19.97 -13.21 0.75
CA GLY A 161 19.24 -14.46 0.47
C GLY A 161 18.03 -14.68 1.37
N LYS A 162 17.64 -13.70 2.18
CA LYS A 162 16.46 -13.74 3.03
C LYS A 162 15.53 -12.59 2.69
N GLU A 163 14.23 -12.86 2.64
CA GLU A 163 13.26 -11.79 2.52
C GLU A 163 13.07 -11.08 3.87
N ILE A 164 13.27 -9.77 3.86
CA ILE A 164 13.05 -8.89 5.00
C ILE A 164 11.91 -7.93 4.63
N MET A 165 10.89 -7.87 5.49
CA MET A 165 9.80 -6.90 5.39
C MET A 165 10.06 -5.73 6.33
N VAL A 166 9.91 -4.49 5.85
CA VAL A 166 9.97 -3.28 6.67
C VAL A 166 8.95 -2.27 6.16
N TRP A 167 8.07 -1.79 7.03
CA TRP A 167 7.02 -0.85 6.62
C TRP A 167 6.63 0.09 7.75
N GLY A 168 6.04 1.23 7.38
CA GLY A 168 5.42 2.16 8.31
C GLY A 168 3.90 2.11 8.29
N ASN A 169 3.25 2.83 9.19
CA ASN A 169 1.80 3.01 9.17
C ASN A 169 1.38 4.42 8.74
N TYR A 170 0.58 4.49 7.68
CA TYR A 170 -0.12 5.69 7.24
C TYR A 170 -1.39 5.90 8.09
N CYS A 171 -1.20 6.24 9.36
CA CYS A 171 -2.25 6.33 10.38
C CYS A 171 -2.77 7.77 10.60
N ASN A 172 -3.64 7.97 11.60
CA ASN A 172 -4.13 9.30 12.04
C ASN A 172 -4.85 10.10 10.93
N VAL A 173 -5.67 9.40 10.13
CA VAL A 173 -6.50 9.98 9.06
C VAL A 173 -7.99 9.77 9.35
N ILE A 174 -8.50 8.54 9.21
CA ILE A 174 -9.92 8.23 9.46
C ILE A 174 -10.15 7.09 10.46
N GLY A 175 -9.20 6.14 10.59
CA GLY A 175 -9.41 4.93 11.39
C GLY A 175 -9.29 5.08 12.90
N GLY A 176 -8.98 6.27 13.40
CA GLY A 176 -8.67 6.54 14.81
C GLY A 176 -7.20 6.92 15.03
N ALA A 177 -6.88 7.33 16.26
CA ALA A 177 -5.51 7.68 16.64
C ALA A 177 -4.64 6.41 16.80
N THR A 178 -3.35 6.48 16.51
CA THR A 178 -2.42 5.35 16.65
C THR A 178 -0.99 5.84 16.83
N PRO A 179 -0.14 5.14 17.62
CA PRO A 179 1.31 5.37 17.56
C PRO A 179 1.85 5.26 16.13
N VAL A 180 2.76 6.15 15.76
CA VAL A 180 3.47 6.06 14.48
C VAL A 180 4.67 5.13 14.67
N ASN A 181 4.73 4.06 13.89
CA ASN A 181 5.65 2.95 14.07
C ASN A 181 6.23 2.49 12.73
N ILE A 182 7.50 2.08 12.76
CA ILE A 182 8.11 1.25 11.73
C ILE A 182 8.13 -0.19 12.24
N TYR A 183 7.57 -1.11 11.46
CA TYR A 183 7.51 -2.54 11.74
C TYR A 183 8.48 -3.30 10.85
N TYR A 184 8.90 -4.48 11.28
CA TYR A 184 9.67 -5.39 10.44
C TYR A 184 9.40 -6.87 10.75
N SER A 185 9.74 -7.72 9.77
CA SER A 185 9.83 -9.18 9.91
C SER A 185 10.99 -9.71 9.09
N THR A 186 11.73 -10.68 9.64
CA THR A 186 12.88 -11.35 9.01
C THR A 186 12.68 -12.86 8.89
N ASP A 187 11.50 -13.36 9.29
CA ASP A 187 11.16 -14.78 9.40
C ASP A 187 9.86 -15.12 8.65
N SER A 188 9.67 -14.45 7.51
CA SER A 188 8.51 -14.63 6.64
C SER A 188 7.16 -14.38 7.33
N GLY A 189 7.09 -13.35 8.18
CA GLY A 189 5.87 -12.92 8.86
C GLY A 189 5.50 -13.72 10.11
N GLN A 190 6.30 -14.71 10.50
CA GLN A 190 6.05 -15.50 11.72
C GLN A 190 6.16 -14.63 12.98
N THR A 191 7.09 -13.69 12.97
CA THR A 191 7.24 -12.66 13.99
C THR A 191 7.25 -11.29 13.34
N VAL A 192 6.55 -10.34 13.96
CA VAL A 192 6.57 -8.93 13.59
C VAL A 192 7.01 -8.12 14.79
N LYS A 193 7.94 -7.19 14.59
CA LYS A 193 8.56 -6.40 15.65
C LYS A 193 8.59 -4.92 15.29
N LEU A 194 8.70 -4.06 16.31
CA LEU A 194 8.92 -2.63 16.12
C LEU A 194 10.40 -2.36 15.84
N ALA A 195 10.68 -1.74 14.69
CA ALA A 195 12.00 -1.21 14.35
C ALA A 195 12.19 0.21 14.91
N TYR A 196 11.12 0.99 15.00
CA TYR A 196 11.14 2.37 15.51
C TYR A 196 9.74 2.81 15.94
N THR A 197 9.65 3.59 17.01
CA THR A 197 8.41 4.23 17.47
C THR A 197 8.64 5.72 17.66
N PHE A 198 7.83 6.53 17.00
CA PHE A 198 7.88 7.98 17.11
C PHE A 198 7.33 8.47 18.46
N GLY A 199 7.62 9.74 18.74
CA GLY A 199 7.15 10.48 19.89
C GLY A 199 5.64 10.62 19.99
N ARG A 200 5.19 11.09 21.15
CA ARG A 200 3.78 11.42 21.38
C ARG A 200 3.41 12.72 20.68
N ASN A 201 2.63 12.64 19.60
CA ASN A 201 2.13 13.83 18.92
C ASN A 201 0.83 14.32 19.59
N PRO A 202 0.81 15.48 20.27
CA PRO A 202 -0.37 15.99 20.96
C PRO A 202 -1.50 16.41 20.01
N ASN A 203 -1.23 16.55 18.71
CA ASN A 203 -2.23 16.85 17.69
C ASN A 203 -3.07 15.63 17.29
N PHE A 204 -2.60 14.41 17.56
CA PHE A 204 -3.23 13.15 17.14
C PHE A 204 -3.34 12.16 18.30
N SER A 205 -3.86 12.65 19.44
CA SER A 205 -4.18 11.83 20.60
C SER A 205 -5.54 11.14 20.45
N ASP A 206 -5.78 10.07 21.20
CA ASP A 206 -7.05 9.33 21.14
C ASP A 206 -8.18 10.09 21.85
N THR A 207 -9.03 10.69 21.04
CA THR A 207 -10.26 11.39 21.40
C THR A 207 -11.51 10.56 21.10
N GLY A 208 -11.36 9.37 20.50
CA GLY A 208 -12.45 8.59 19.92
C GLY A 208 -12.88 9.03 18.51
N SER A 209 -12.33 10.13 17.97
CA SER A 209 -12.66 10.57 16.60
C SER A 209 -11.86 9.86 15.53
N GLY A 210 -12.39 9.85 14.30
CA GLY A 210 -11.66 9.40 13.13
C GLY A 210 -10.37 10.20 12.94
N GLY A 211 -9.23 9.53 13.09
CA GLY A 211 -7.89 10.12 12.98
C GLY A 211 -7.33 10.76 14.27
N GLY A 212 -8.09 10.76 15.37
CA GLY A 212 -7.70 11.39 16.63
C GLY A 212 -7.87 12.92 16.65
N GLY A 213 -7.28 13.56 17.65
CA GLY A 213 -7.30 15.01 17.80
C GLY A 213 -6.53 15.50 19.03
N LYS A 214 -6.67 16.79 19.38
CA LYS A 214 -6.09 17.36 20.61
C LYS A 214 -6.91 17.00 21.84
N GLY A 215 -6.26 16.90 23.01
CA GLY A 215 -6.93 16.72 24.32
C GLY A 215 -7.39 15.29 24.63
N GLY A 216 -6.94 14.31 23.84
CA GLY A 216 -7.16 12.89 24.05
C GLY A 216 -6.03 12.18 24.78
N ASN A 217 -6.04 10.85 24.76
CA ASN A 217 -4.98 10.03 25.35
C ASN A 217 -3.75 10.04 24.43
N LEU A 218 -2.59 10.46 24.94
CA LEU A 218 -1.36 10.50 24.15
C LEU A 218 -0.88 9.09 23.81
N LEU A 219 -0.54 8.88 22.55
CA LEU A 219 -0.07 7.60 21.99
C LEU A 219 1.34 7.78 21.41
N GLY A 220 2.19 6.76 21.51
CA GLY A 220 3.59 6.80 21.07
C GLY A 220 4.59 6.76 22.22
N ASN A 221 5.87 6.83 21.88
CA ASN A 221 6.97 6.73 22.83
C ASN A 221 7.18 8.09 23.56
N PRO A 222 6.96 8.18 24.88
CA PRO A 222 7.18 9.43 25.62
C PRO A 222 8.65 9.88 25.62
N ASP A 223 9.60 8.96 25.41
CA ASP A 223 11.04 9.25 25.48
C ASP A 223 11.62 9.66 24.11
N ASN A 224 10.81 9.61 23.05
CA ASN A 224 11.23 10.05 21.72
C ASN A 224 10.66 11.45 21.42
N PRO A 225 11.50 12.48 21.23
CA PRO A 225 11.02 13.83 20.93
C PRO A 225 10.54 14.01 19.48
N ILE A 226 10.83 13.06 18.59
CA ILE A 226 10.50 13.17 17.17
C ILE A 226 9.04 12.79 16.95
N ILE A 227 8.20 13.77 16.65
CA ILE A 227 6.77 13.56 16.37
C ILE A 227 6.52 13.44 14.87
N ALA A 228 5.50 12.67 14.51
CA ALA A 228 4.99 12.60 13.14
C ALA A 228 3.48 12.39 13.19
N ARG A 229 2.76 12.77 12.12
CA ARG A 229 1.37 12.34 11.97
C ARG A 229 1.30 10.87 11.55
N HIS A 230 2.13 10.48 10.58
CA HIS A 230 2.19 9.14 10.02
C HIS A 230 3.42 8.92 9.12
N LEU A 231 3.61 7.70 8.63
CA LEU A 231 4.67 7.33 7.68
C LEU A 231 4.17 7.29 6.23
N HIS A 232 4.87 8.00 5.34
CA HIS A 232 4.60 7.98 3.90
C HIS A 232 5.20 6.75 3.21
N GLY A 233 6.29 6.20 3.75
CA GLY A 233 6.87 4.97 3.22
C GLY A 233 8.21 4.62 3.85
N VAL A 234 8.63 3.38 3.58
CA VAL A 234 9.97 2.87 3.87
C VAL A 234 10.52 2.26 2.58
N SER A 235 11.80 2.45 2.30
CA SER A 235 12.47 1.92 1.11
C SER A 235 13.87 1.43 1.45
N TYR A 236 14.35 0.40 0.76
CA TYR A 236 15.68 -0.17 0.96
C TYR A 236 16.66 0.33 -0.10
N ASN A 237 17.82 0.77 0.34
CA ASN A 237 18.98 1.10 -0.49
C ASN A 237 19.99 -0.06 -0.43
N PRO A 238 20.10 -0.88 -1.50
CA PRO A 238 21.04 -2.00 -1.53
C PRO A 238 22.51 -1.57 -1.53
N ALA A 239 22.85 -0.38 -2.05
CA ALA A 239 24.23 0.09 -2.13
C ALA A 239 24.83 0.41 -0.75
N GLU A 240 23.99 0.81 0.20
CA GLU A 240 24.40 1.14 1.57
C GLU A 240 23.99 0.08 2.60
N ASN A 241 23.25 -0.96 2.16
CA ASN A 241 22.55 -1.88 3.05
C ASN A 241 21.76 -1.15 4.15
N ALA A 242 20.99 -0.13 3.75
CA ALA A 242 20.28 0.77 4.65
C ALA A 242 18.84 1.00 4.21
N PHE A 243 17.98 1.35 5.15
CA PHE A 243 16.58 1.68 4.93
C PHE A 243 16.36 3.18 5.07
N TYR A 244 15.39 3.72 4.32
CA TYR A 244 15.01 5.11 4.37
C TYR A 244 13.52 5.21 4.60
N ALA A 245 13.12 6.00 5.60
CA ALA A 245 11.72 6.25 5.91
C ALA A 245 11.42 7.74 5.74
N CYS A 246 10.21 8.06 5.25
CA CYS A 246 9.71 9.42 5.21
C CYS A 246 8.38 9.54 5.95
N THR A 247 8.21 10.66 6.65
CA THR A 247 6.99 11.04 7.37
C THR A 247 6.48 12.38 6.88
N GLY A 248 5.27 12.79 7.28
CA GLY A 248 4.74 14.07 6.84
C GLY A 248 3.52 14.61 7.57
N ASP A 249 3.01 15.68 6.93
CA ASP A 249 1.71 16.36 7.01
C ASP A 249 1.54 17.63 7.85
N GLY A 250 2.51 18.04 8.67
CA GLY A 250 2.31 19.23 9.51
C GLY A 250 3.56 20.03 9.84
N ASP A 251 3.38 21.34 9.81
CA ASP A 251 4.19 22.30 10.57
C ASP A 251 3.35 22.76 11.75
N ARG A 252 3.79 22.45 12.96
CA ARG A 252 3.04 22.71 14.20
C ARG A 252 3.90 23.48 15.20
N PRO A 253 3.30 24.17 16.18
CA PRO A 253 4.05 24.79 17.27
C PRO A 253 4.92 23.80 18.03
N GLU A 254 4.49 22.55 18.15
CA GLU A 254 5.21 21.49 18.86
C GLU A 254 6.35 20.88 18.05
N GLY A 255 6.41 21.13 16.73
CA GLY A 255 7.44 20.60 15.85
C GLY A 255 6.99 20.44 14.41
N LYS A 256 7.96 20.11 13.56
CA LYS A 256 7.72 19.68 12.18
C LYS A 256 7.48 18.17 12.16
N GLU A 257 6.63 17.70 11.26
CA GLU A 257 6.27 16.28 11.14
C GLU A 257 6.90 15.62 9.90
N CYS A 258 7.56 16.41 9.04
CA CYS A 258 8.20 15.92 7.83
C CYS A 258 9.67 15.56 8.09
N HIS A 259 9.94 14.27 8.22
CA HIS A 259 11.27 13.74 8.47
C HIS A 259 11.70 12.76 7.39
N TRP A 260 13.00 12.71 7.13
CA TRP A 260 13.65 11.56 6.53
C TRP A 260 14.52 10.90 7.58
N LEU A 261 14.40 9.58 7.69
CA LEU A 261 15.20 8.77 8.59
C LEU A 261 16.01 7.76 7.77
N ARG A 262 17.25 7.53 8.18
CA ARG A 262 18.09 6.43 7.70
C ARG A 262 18.20 5.37 8.79
N GLY A 263 17.89 4.13 8.44
CA GLY A 263 17.90 2.96 9.30
C GLY A 263 18.96 1.95 8.85
N THR A 264 19.67 1.35 9.80
CA THR A 264 20.52 0.18 9.54
C THR A 264 20.11 -0.94 10.47
N TYR A 265 20.13 -2.17 9.96
CA TYR A 265 19.73 -3.37 10.69
C TYR A 265 20.96 -4.23 10.96
N ASP A 266 21.22 -4.47 12.25
CA ASP A 266 22.18 -5.46 12.71
C ASP A 266 21.47 -6.80 12.85
N ALA A 267 21.63 -7.65 11.85
CA ALA A 267 21.00 -8.98 11.82
C ALA A 267 21.57 -9.94 12.88
N ALA A 268 22.80 -9.72 13.37
CA ALA A 268 23.40 -10.60 14.37
C ALA A 268 22.78 -10.37 15.76
N ASN A 269 22.47 -9.13 16.08
CA ASN A 269 21.87 -8.74 17.36
C ASN A 269 20.36 -8.49 17.28
N ASP A 270 19.77 -8.55 16.08
CA ASP A 270 18.37 -8.23 15.80
C ASP A 270 17.99 -6.81 16.24
N GLN A 271 18.82 -5.83 15.87
CA GLN A 271 18.70 -4.45 16.34
C GLN A 271 18.70 -3.44 15.20
N TRP A 272 17.99 -2.34 15.43
CA TRP A 272 17.90 -1.23 14.49
C TRP A 272 18.58 0.02 15.04
N GLN A 273 19.26 0.73 14.17
CA GLN A 273 19.73 2.09 14.42
C GLN A 273 19.08 3.02 13.41
N TRP A 274 18.25 3.95 13.88
CA TRP A 274 17.58 4.96 13.07
C TRP A 274 18.09 6.35 13.42
N LYS A 275 18.38 7.14 12.38
CA LYS A 275 18.81 8.52 12.51
C LYS A 275 17.94 9.41 11.62
N VAL A 276 17.40 10.48 12.19
CA VAL A 276 16.81 11.57 11.39
C VAL A 276 17.93 12.26 10.63
N ILE A 277 17.84 12.26 9.30
CA ILE A 277 18.79 12.90 8.40
C ILE A 277 18.26 14.22 7.83
N VAL A 278 16.93 14.39 7.79
CA VAL A 278 16.27 15.63 7.39
C VAL A 278 15.05 15.86 8.26
N THR A 279 14.84 17.12 8.68
CA THR A 279 13.57 17.63 9.21
C THR A 279 13.23 18.89 8.43
N ALA A 280 12.09 18.90 7.75
CA ALA A 280 11.73 19.96 6.82
C ALA A 280 10.30 20.46 7.04
N SER A 281 9.97 21.60 6.43
CA SER A 281 8.59 22.10 6.40
C SER A 281 7.71 21.21 5.52
N LEU A 282 6.42 21.15 5.82
CA LEU A 282 5.41 20.42 5.06
C LEU A 282 5.36 20.81 3.57
N ASN A 283 5.79 22.02 3.21
CA ASN A 283 5.73 22.49 1.83
C ASN A 283 7.07 22.40 1.07
N THR A 284 7.82 21.33 1.31
CA THR A 284 9.12 21.07 0.68
C THR A 284 9.16 19.73 -0.04
N ARG A 285 10.13 19.52 -0.93
CA ARG A 285 10.35 18.23 -1.62
C ARG A 285 10.57 17.04 -0.71
N TYR A 286 10.82 17.29 0.57
CA TYR A 286 11.03 16.26 1.58
C TYR A 286 9.73 15.67 2.11
N LYS A 287 8.60 16.37 2.02
CA LYS A 287 7.29 15.75 2.24
C LYS A 287 6.97 14.94 1.00
N CYS A 288 7.20 13.62 1.06
CA CYS A 288 7.23 12.79 -0.13
C CYS A 288 6.78 11.36 0.15
N GLY A 289 6.54 10.62 -0.91
CA GLY A 289 6.46 9.17 -0.87
C GLY A 289 7.10 8.57 -2.11
N GLY A 290 6.78 7.30 -2.40
CA GLY A 290 7.31 6.62 -3.58
C GLY A 290 8.85 6.59 -3.65
N ILE A 291 9.54 6.50 -2.52
CA ILE A 291 11.00 6.48 -2.44
C ILE A 291 11.54 5.20 -3.09
N ARG A 292 12.47 5.33 -4.03
CA ARG A 292 13.09 4.21 -4.76
C ARG A 292 14.58 4.39 -4.85
N PHE A 293 15.31 3.30 -4.63
CA PHE A 293 16.73 3.21 -4.93
C PHE A 293 16.92 2.33 -6.17
N VAL A 294 17.47 2.92 -7.23
CA VAL A 294 17.71 2.24 -8.52
C VAL A 294 19.07 2.71 -9.02
N ASP A 295 19.93 1.76 -9.41
CA ASP A 295 21.27 2.03 -9.95
C ASP A 295 22.11 2.99 -9.08
N GLY A 296 22.01 2.83 -7.76
CA GLY A 296 22.75 3.64 -6.78
C GLY A 296 22.19 5.06 -6.55
N LYS A 297 21.11 5.46 -7.23
CA LYS A 297 20.45 6.77 -7.06
C LYS A 297 19.18 6.65 -6.22
N CYS A 298 18.85 7.73 -5.50
CA CYS A 298 17.59 7.90 -4.78
C CYS A 298 16.61 8.69 -5.64
N TYR A 299 15.38 8.19 -5.79
CA TYR A 299 14.27 8.83 -6.47
C TYR A 299 13.08 8.95 -5.53
N TRP A 300 12.34 10.06 -5.59
CA TRP A 300 11.11 10.23 -4.81
C TRP A 300 10.17 11.22 -5.50
N ILE A 301 8.90 11.22 -5.07
CA ILE A 301 7.89 12.16 -5.55
C ILE A 301 7.31 12.97 -4.39
N SER A 302 7.29 14.29 -4.56
CA SER A 302 6.90 15.24 -3.52
C SER A 302 5.39 15.46 -3.47
N ASP A 303 4.89 15.36 -2.26
CA ASP A 303 3.51 15.54 -1.80
C ASP A 303 3.29 16.98 -1.27
N ALA A 304 4.24 17.91 -1.49
CA ALA A 304 4.15 19.28 -0.97
C ALA A 304 2.85 20.02 -1.39
N ASN A 305 2.07 20.42 -0.38
CA ASN A 305 0.72 20.94 -0.54
C ASN A 305 0.36 22.11 0.41
N GLY A 306 1.37 22.74 1.01
CA GLY A 306 1.20 23.90 1.88
C GLY A 306 1.03 25.24 1.12
N PRO A 307 1.31 26.39 1.76
CA PRO A 307 1.20 27.69 1.11
C PRO A 307 2.27 27.90 0.02
N LYS A 308 1.90 28.47 -1.13
CA LYS A 308 2.85 28.83 -2.22
C LYS A 308 4.06 29.63 -1.69
N PRO A 309 5.26 29.49 -2.29
CA PRO A 309 5.58 28.65 -3.45
C PRO A 309 5.73 27.16 -3.09
N TYR A 310 5.39 26.27 -4.02
CA TYR A 310 5.53 24.82 -3.85
C TYR A 310 6.89 24.32 -4.32
N ASP A 311 7.55 23.49 -3.50
CA ASP A 311 8.71 22.70 -3.89
C ASP A 311 8.28 21.24 -4.10
N ARG A 312 7.75 20.95 -5.28
CA ARG A 312 7.20 19.64 -5.65
C ARG A 312 7.61 19.19 -7.04
N GLY A 313 7.60 17.88 -7.22
CA GLY A 313 8.12 17.21 -8.41
C GLY A 313 8.57 15.79 -8.11
N ILE A 314 9.10 15.14 -9.14
CA ILE A 314 9.89 13.93 -9.06
C ILE A 314 11.35 14.36 -9.04
N PHE A 315 12.09 13.90 -8.04
CA PHE A 315 13.47 14.30 -7.81
C PHE A 315 14.39 13.08 -7.83
N CYS A 316 15.67 13.34 -8.10
CA CYS A 316 16.75 12.37 -8.05
C CYS A 316 18.01 12.99 -7.44
N CYS A 317 18.74 12.22 -6.63
CA CYS A 317 20.08 12.55 -6.16
C CYS A 317 20.89 11.30 -5.81
N ASP A 318 22.17 11.48 -5.49
CA ASP A 318 22.92 10.47 -4.76
C ASP A 318 22.38 10.33 -3.32
N PRO A 319 22.31 9.12 -2.75
CA PRO A 319 21.78 8.91 -1.39
C PRO A 319 22.44 9.78 -0.31
N ALA A 320 23.75 10.02 -0.41
CA ALA A 320 24.49 10.89 0.51
C ALA A 320 24.08 12.37 0.42
N ASP A 321 23.48 12.77 -0.70
CA ASP A 321 23.03 14.13 -0.99
C ASP A 321 21.57 14.38 -0.66
N ILE A 322 20.86 13.39 -0.09
CA ILE A 322 19.48 13.57 0.39
C ILE A 322 19.35 14.84 1.26
N PRO A 323 20.24 15.15 2.23
CA PRO A 323 20.11 16.37 3.04
C PRO A 323 20.38 17.70 2.31
N ASN A 324 20.89 17.66 1.08
CA ASN A 324 21.47 18.80 0.36
C ASN A 324 20.61 19.16 -0.87
N PRO A 325 19.55 19.98 -0.73
CA PRO A 325 18.55 20.19 -1.77
C PRO A 325 19.10 20.81 -3.06
N GLU A 326 20.20 21.55 -2.99
CA GLU A 326 20.91 22.14 -4.12
C GLU A 326 21.55 21.09 -5.05
N LYS A 327 21.74 19.86 -4.56
CA LYS A 327 22.27 18.73 -5.33
C LYS A 327 21.19 17.85 -5.94
N HIS A 328 19.91 18.13 -5.65
CA HIS A 328 18.82 17.35 -6.21
C HIS A 328 18.50 17.85 -7.61
N THR A 329 18.29 16.91 -8.51
CA THR A 329 17.76 17.19 -9.84
C THR A 329 16.26 16.96 -9.83
N MET A 330 15.47 17.98 -10.18
CA MET A 330 14.04 17.80 -10.46
C MET A 330 13.88 17.24 -11.87
N LEU A 331 13.43 16.00 -11.97
CA LEU A 331 13.23 15.30 -13.26
C LEU A 331 11.91 15.70 -13.91
N PHE A 332 10.89 15.96 -13.10
CA PHE A 332 9.56 16.28 -13.59
C PHE A 332 8.76 17.06 -12.55
N ASN A 333 7.90 17.98 -12.99
CA ASN A 333 6.96 18.68 -12.11
C ASN A 333 5.53 18.47 -12.59
N PRO A 334 4.69 17.69 -11.87
CA PRO A 334 3.30 17.44 -12.27
C PRO A 334 2.40 18.66 -12.06
N GLY A 335 2.89 19.73 -11.43
CA GLY A 335 2.14 20.95 -11.13
C GLY A 335 1.23 20.86 -9.90
N VAL A 336 0.97 19.65 -9.39
CA VAL A 336 0.15 19.34 -8.21
C VAL A 336 0.88 18.41 -7.25
N GLU A 337 0.34 18.21 -6.03
CA GLU A 337 0.87 17.20 -5.10
C GLU A 337 0.76 15.78 -5.71
N SER A 338 1.79 14.97 -5.50
CA SER A 338 1.83 13.58 -5.93
C SER A 338 2.69 12.77 -4.95
N GLY A 339 2.11 11.78 -4.28
CA GLY A 339 2.78 11.07 -3.17
C GLY A 339 3.19 9.62 -3.44
N ASN A 340 2.85 9.05 -4.60
CA ASN A 340 3.07 7.62 -4.88
C ASN A 340 3.81 7.41 -6.19
N MET A 341 4.82 6.53 -6.15
CA MET A 341 5.63 6.17 -7.32
C MET A 341 6.20 4.76 -7.18
N ILE A 342 6.37 4.07 -8.31
CA ILE A 342 7.13 2.84 -8.47
C ILE A 342 8.11 2.99 -9.63
N ILE A 343 9.29 2.37 -9.50
CA ILE A 343 10.27 2.23 -10.56
C ILE A 343 10.62 0.74 -10.70
N GLN A 344 10.43 0.19 -11.89
CA GLN A 344 10.78 -1.20 -12.21
C GLN A 344 11.03 -1.35 -13.72
N ASP A 345 12.09 -2.07 -14.08
CA ASP A 345 12.49 -2.36 -15.47
C ASP A 345 12.58 -1.10 -16.37
N GLY A 346 13.22 -0.04 -15.86
CA GLY A 346 13.40 1.20 -16.60
C GLY A 346 12.16 2.10 -16.70
N VAL A 347 11.02 1.67 -16.15
CA VAL A 347 9.75 2.41 -16.16
C VAL A 347 9.51 3.07 -14.81
N MET A 348 9.16 4.36 -14.84
CA MET A 348 8.67 5.12 -13.69
C MET A 348 7.17 5.34 -13.85
N LEU A 349 6.38 4.90 -12.88
CA LEU A 349 4.95 5.21 -12.79
C LEU A 349 4.68 5.95 -11.49
N ALA A 350 3.94 7.04 -11.59
CA ALA A 350 3.43 7.79 -10.46
C ALA A 350 1.98 8.22 -10.72
N SER A 351 1.33 8.76 -9.71
CA SER A 351 -0.07 9.20 -9.81
C SER A 351 -0.28 10.53 -9.12
N HIS A 352 -1.25 11.26 -9.66
CA HIS A 352 -1.79 12.46 -9.03
C HIS A 352 -2.58 12.11 -7.76
N CYS A 353 -2.68 13.07 -6.85
CA CYS A 353 -3.62 13.02 -5.74
C CYS A 353 -4.95 13.68 -6.14
N ALA A 354 -6.06 12.94 -6.13
CA ALA A 354 -7.38 13.44 -6.53
C ALA A 354 -7.83 14.75 -5.85
N PRO A 355 -7.56 15.01 -4.56
CA PRO A 355 -8.00 16.25 -3.91
C PRO A 355 -7.45 17.53 -4.56
N ALA A 356 -6.25 17.47 -5.15
CA ALA A 356 -5.59 18.62 -5.76
C ALA A 356 -5.46 18.53 -7.29
N SER A 357 -5.66 17.35 -7.87
CA SER A 357 -5.46 17.13 -9.30
C SER A 357 -6.52 17.82 -10.16
N PRO A 358 -6.15 18.44 -11.30
CA PRO A 358 -7.10 18.84 -12.32
C PRO A 358 -7.61 17.66 -13.16
N MET A 359 -6.97 16.50 -13.06
CA MET A 359 -7.34 15.27 -13.76
C MET A 359 -8.26 14.43 -12.88
N LYS A 360 -9.16 13.66 -13.49
CA LYS A 360 -9.99 12.71 -12.72
C LYS A 360 -9.12 11.56 -12.19
N ASN A 361 -8.29 10.95 -13.03
CA ASN A 361 -7.36 9.91 -12.61
C ASN A 361 -6.02 10.10 -13.33
N GLY A 362 -5.19 11.01 -12.82
CA GLY A 362 -3.93 11.38 -13.44
C GLY A 362 -2.82 10.36 -13.19
N ILE A 363 -2.27 9.80 -14.27
CA ILE A 363 -1.11 8.91 -14.26
C ILE A 363 0.09 9.61 -14.91
N ILE A 364 1.21 9.62 -14.20
CA ILE A 364 2.50 10.14 -14.66
C ILE A 364 3.36 8.95 -15.07
N VAL A 365 3.97 9.01 -16.25
CA VAL A 365 4.79 7.92 -16.78
C VAL A 365 6.07 8.43 -17.43
N SER A 366 7.15 7.69 -17.19
CA SER A 366 8.36 7.69 -18.01
C SER A 366 8.74 6.25 -18.33
N THR A 367 9.10 5.98 -19.59
CA THR A 367 9.53 4.64 -20.04
C THR A 367 11.04 4.56 -20.33
N ASP A 368 11.77 5.62 -19.98
CA ASP A 368 13.19 5.80 -20.28
C ASP A 368 13.97 6.38 -19.08
N MET A 369 13.56 6.01 -17.86
CA MET A 369 14.16 6.44 -16.59
C MET A 369 14.23 7.96 -16.41
N GLY A 370 13.18 8.65 -16.82
CA GLY A 370 12.97 10.07 -16.57
C GLY A 370 13.57 11.01 -17.60
N LYS A 371 13.99 10.51 -18.77
CA LYS A 371 14.45 11.38 -19.89
C LYS A 371 13.27 12.04 -20.58
N THR A 372 12.18 11.30 -20.78
CA THR A 372 10.91 11.81 -21.30
C THR A 372 9.76 11.46 -20.36
N TRP A 373 8.74 12.32 -20.35
CA TRP A 373 7.59 12.23 -19.45
C TRP A 373 6.29 12.47 -20.18
N ALA A 374 5.24 11.77 -19.75
CA ALA A 374 3.87 12.04 -20.14
C ALA A 374 2.94 11.97 -18.93
N GLN A 375 1.79 12.64 -19.05
CA GLN A 375 0.70 12.55 -18.09
C GLN A 375 -0.60 12.25 -18.84
N TYR A 376 -1.41 11.34 -18.30
CA TYR A 376 -2.69 10.94 -18.89
C TYR A 376 -3.80 11.03 -17.84
N ASP A 377 -4.94 11.60 -18.21
CA ASP A 377 -6.16 11.52 -17.42
C ASP A 377 -6.97 10.29 -17.87
N LEU A 378 -7.01 9.26 -17.04
CA LEU A 378 -7.83 8.07 -17.26
C LEU A 378 -9.24 8.30 -16.70
N ALA A 379 -9.94 9.27 -17.30
CA ALA A 379 -11.16 9.87 -16.79
C ALA A 379 -12.32 8.89 -16.54
N GLU A 380 -12.31 7.73 -17.18
CA GLU A 380 -13.27 6.63 -17.02
C GLU A 380 -13.27 6.01 -15.61
N PHE A 381 -12.17 6.16 -14.85
CA PHE A 381 -12.11 5.72 -13.45
C PHE A 381 -12.71 6.75 -12.46
N GLY A 382 -13.05 7.95 -12.95
CA GLY A 382 -13.53 9.05 -12.11
C GLY A 382 -12.42 9.66 -11.23
N PRO A 383 -12.77 10.59 -10.32
CA PRO A 383 -11.81 11.26 -9.43
C PRO A 383 -11.18 10.25 -8.47
N ARG A 384 -9.91 9.87 -8.69
CA ARG A 384 -9.18 8.83 -7.95
C ARG A 384 -7.71 9.19 -7.70
N SER A 385 -7.23 8.83 -6.51
CA SER A 385 -5.79 8.84 -6.19
C SER A 385 -5.21 7.45 -6.36
N GLY A 386 -4.13 7.35 -7.13
CA GLY A 386 -3.33 6.13 -7.20
C GLY A 386 -2.47 5.95 -5.94
N THR A 387 -2.57 4.80 -5.30
CA THR A 387 -1.76 4.43 -4.12
C THR A 387 -1.40 2.95 -4.19
N ARG A 388 -0.44 2.49 -3.38
CA ARG A 388 0.00 1.08 -3.30
C ARG A 388 0.27 0.45 -4.68
N PHE A 389 1.16 1.08 -5.44
CA PHE A 389 1.76 0.46 -6.61
C PHE A 389 2.49 -0.82 -6.20
N HIS A 390 2.03 -1.96 -6.71
CA HIS A 390 2.69 -3.24 -6.57
C HIS A 390 3.49 -3.55 -7.83
N GLU A 391 4.57 -4.32 -7.66
CA GLU A 391 5.39 -4.84 -8.75
C GLU A 391 4.55 -5.59 -9.80
N LYS A 392 5.12 -5.72 -11.00
CA LYS A 392 4.48 -6.48 -12.07
C LYS A 392 4.13 -7.90 -11.62
N ASN A 393 2.93 -8.34 -11.97
CA ASN A 393 2.57 -9.75 -11.90
C ASN A 393 3.33 -10.55 -12.99
N SER A 394 3.15 -11.86 -13.02
CA SER A 394 3.82 -12.75 -13.99
C SER A 394 3.49 -12.45 -15.46
N GLU A 395 2.47 -11.62 -15.71
CA GLU A 395 2.06 -11.16 -17.04
C GLU A 395 2.52 -9.72 -17.36
N GLY A 396 3.29 -9.10 -16.48
CA GLY A 396 3.84 -7.76 -16.69
C GLY A 396 2.93 -6.61 -16.29
N TRP A 397 1.82 -6.86 -15.58
CA TRP A 397 0.91 -5.82 -15.12
C TRP A 397 1.27 -5.35 -13.71
N PHE A 398 1.54 -4.05 -13.53
CA PHE A 398 1.51 -3.41 -12.22
C PHE A 398 0.07 -3.36 -11.71
N ARG A 399 -0.11 -3.53 -10.40
CA ARG A 399 -1.38 -3.29 -9.72
C ARG A 399 -1.33 -1.97 -8.97
N LEU A 400 -2.35 -1.14 -9.15
CA LEU A 400 -2.54 0.14 -8.50
C LEU A 400 -3.86 0.15 -7.75
N ASP A 401 -3.81 0.59 -6.49
CA ASP A 401 -5.02 0.88 -5.71
C ASP A 401 -5.57 2.25 -6.11
N LEU A 402 -6.87 2.35 -6.33
CA LEU A 402 -7.53 3.61 -6.58
C LEU A 402 -8.38 3.99 -5.35
N ARG A 403 -8.07 5.17 -4.80
CA ARG A 403 -8.74 5.71 -3.61
C ARG A 403 -9.65 6.88 -3.98
N THR A 404 -10.83 6.98 -3.34
CA THR A 404 -11.58 8.23 -3.30
C THR A 404 -10.94 9.17 -2.28
N GLY A 405 -10.80 10.44 -2.65
CA GLY A 405 -9.95 11.37 -1.91
C GLY A 405 -8.53 10.81 -1.87
N TRP A 406 -7.99 10.57 -0.66
CA TRP A 406 -6.64 10.03 -0.49
C TRP A 406 -6.58 8.58 -0.01
N VAL A 407 -7.48 8.16 0.90
CA VAL A 407 -7.31 6.90 1.65
C VAL A 407 -8.45 5.90 1.51
N THR A 408 -9.62 6.29 1.01
CA THR A 408 -10.79 5.40 0.99
C THR A 408 -10.75 4.47 -0.22
N GLN A 409 -10.73 3.15 -0.02
CA GLN A 409 -10.74 2.16 -1.12
C GLN A 409 -11.92 2.41 -2.05
N ALA A 410 -11.65 2.38 -3.36
CA ALA A 410 -12.69 2.50 -4.38
C ALA A 410 -12.54 1.41 -5.44
N ASP A 411 -11.43 1.42 -6.18
CA ASP A 411 -11.24 0.58 -7.35
C ASP A 411 -9.81 0.03 -7.39
N VAL A 412 -9.53 -0.88 -8.33
CA VAL A 412 -8.17 -1.36 -8.62
C VAL A 412 -7.94 -1.27 -10.12
N MET A 413 -6.77 -0.75 -10.49
CA MET A 413 -6.34 -0.63 -11.87
C MET A 413 -5.06 -1.42 -12.11
N PHE A 414 -4.94 -1.97 -13.31
CA PHE A 414 -3.74 -2.61 -13.79
C PHE A 414 -3.14 -1.79 -14.93
N ILE A 415 -1.83 -1.59 -14.89
CA ILE A 415 -1.06 -0.89 -15.93
C ILE A 415 0.05 -1.81 -16.44
N LYS A 416 0.15 -1.97 -17.76
CA LYS A 416 1.25 -2.67 -18.41
C LYS A 416 1.98 -1.72 -19.36
N PRO A 417 3.23 -1.35 -19.08
CA PRO A 417 3.98 -0.46 -19.97
C PRO A 417 4.20 -1.09 -21.33
N LYS A 418 4.14 -0.26 -22.36
CA LYS A 418 4.65 -0.60 -23.69
C LYS A 418 6.18 -0.60 -23.63
N PRO A 419 6.86 -1.44 -24.42
CA PRO A 419 8.29 -1.30 -24.61
C PRO A 419 8.59 0.15 -24.99
N ALA A 420 9.68 0.72 -24.45
CA ALA A 420 10.16 2.01 -24.93
C ALA A 420 10.25 1.90 -26.46
N ALA A 421 9.65 2.85 -27.18
CA ALA A 421 9.85 2.90 -28.61
C ALA A 421 11.36 2.95 -28.82
N ALA A 422 11.95 1.85 -29.31
CA ALA A 422 13.36 1.81 -29.66
C ALA A 422 13.59 3.09 -30.46
N ALA A 423 14.51 3.94 -30.00
CA ALA A 423 14.87 5.17 -30.69
C ALA A 423 14.92 4.79 -32.17
N ARG A 424 13.97 5.31 -32.95
CA ARG A 424 13.94 5.06 -34.39
C ARG A 424 15.21 5.75 -34.89
N ASN A 425 16.29 4.99 -34.93
CA ASN A 425 17.54 5.38 -35.56
C ASN A 425 17.20 5.54 -37.03
N ASN A 426 16.86 6.78 -37.41
CA ASN A 426 17.03 7.28 -38.76
C ASN A 426 18.26 8.16 -38.77
#